data_AF-A0A4U0UMU7-F1
#
_entry.id   AF-A0A4U0UMU7-F1
#
_cell.length_a   1.000
_cell.length_b   1.000
_cell.length_c   1.000
_cell.angle_alpha   90.00
_cell.angle_beta   90.00
_cell.angle_gamma   90.00
#
_symmetry.space_group_name_H-M   'P 1'
#
loop_
_entity.id
_entity.type
_entity.pdbx_description
1 polymer ?
#
loop_
_entity_poly.entity_id
_entity_poly.type
_entity_poly.pdbx_seq_one_letter_code
_entity_poly.pdbx_strand_id
1 'polypeptide(L)'
;MAVTATPSNLRKQPASQQKVDNIIQPFLHKDFDPADYLNSALPALSTTVTPAQSVQHGRTVPLPELNAQLQTVLSQVNAQMTRWSNTLTQLTDEIIRCGGRLAYEVEVLRGDTTGLTDVLDNRLRKEIELLAPRHDALNGEHLENEVVTSSPHEELPKPTSAADEPEYLNQLRTLTAVRSRLDA
;
A
#
# COMPACT_ATOMS: atom_id res chain seq x y z
N MET A 1 31.76 -25.67 -1.07
CA MET A 1 30.96 -24.73 -1.89
C MET A 1 29.49 -24.97 -1.57
N ALA A 2 28.79 -23.94 -1.11
CA ALA A 2 27.35 -23.67 -1.25
C ALA A 2 26.90 -22.87 -0.01
N VAL A 3 26.50 -21.63 -0.28
CA VAL A 3 26.31 -20.52 0.64
C VAL A 3 24.85 -20.50 1.09
N THR A 4 24.63 -20.52 2.39
CA THR A 4 23.34 -20.27 3.04
C THR A 4 23.00 -18.78 2.92
N ALA A 5 21.91 -18.46 2.22
CA ALA A 5 21.40 -17.10 2.09
C ALA A 5 20.33 -16.84 3.15
N THR A 6 20.63 -15.95 4.09
CA THR A 6 19.68 -15.36 5.05
C THR A 6 19.40 -13.91 4.60
N PRO A 7 18.14 -13.43 4.54
CA PRO A 7 17.85 -12.04 4.26
C PRO A 7 17.68 -11.27 5.58
N SER A 8 18.55 -10.29 5.85
CA SER A 8 18.37 -9.38 6.98
C SER A 8 19.02 -8.02 6.72
N ASN A 9 18.41 -7.26 5.81
CA ASN A 9 18.68 -5.83 5.68
C ASN A 9 17.81 -5.06 6.69
N LEU A 10 18.11 -5.20 7.99
CA LEU A 10 17.60 -4.25 8.99
C LEU A 10 18.52 -3.03 8.99
N ARG A 11 18.01 -1.97 8.35
CA ARG A 11 18.46 -0.59 8.46
C ARG A 11 18.83 -0.28 9.92
N LYS A 12 20.12 -0.08 10.20
CA LYS A 12 20.59 0.46 11.49
C LYS A 12 20.04 1.88 11.64
N GLN A 13 18.98 2.02 12.43
CA GLN A 13 18.51 3.31 12.94
C GLN A 13 19.52 3.81 13.99
N PRO A 14 19.92 5.10 13.98
CA PRO A 14 20.89 5.60 14.94
C PRO A 14 20.27 5.60 16.34
N ALA A 15 20.94 4.94 17.28
CA ALA A 15 20.51 4.75 18.68
C ALA A 15 20.27 6.06 19.49
N SER A 16 20.47 7.23 18.90
CA SER A 16 20.22 8.54 19.49
C SER A 16 18.76 9.01 19.42
N GLN A 17 17.90 8.34 18.64
CA GLN A 17 16.47 8.69 18.55
C GLN A 17 15.64 8.09 19.71
N GLN A 18 16.00 6.90 20.22
CA GLN A 18 15.19 6.19 21.22
C GLN A 18 15.19 6.84 22.62
N LYS A 19 16.17 7.69 22.96
CA LYS A 19 16.15 8.46 24.22
C LYS A 19 15.21 9.66 24.17
N VAL A 20 14.92 10.17 22.98
CA VAL A 20 13.99 11.30 22.81
C VAL A 20 12.55 10.81 22.96
N ASP A 21 12.26 9.57 22.55
CA ASP A 21 10.93 8.96 22.63
C ASP A 21 10.44 8.70 24.07
N ASN A 22 11.33 8.40 25.02
CA ASN A 22 10.89 8.08 26.40
C ASN A 22 10.27 9.31 27.10
N ILE A 23 10.87 10.50 26.92
CA ILE A 23 10.31 11.75 27.46
C ILE A 23 9.06 12.19 26.69
N ILE A 24 8.89 11.74 25.44
CA ILE A 24 7.75 12.05 24.58
C ILE A 24 6.52 11.20 24.94
N GLN A 25 6.75 9.97 25.40
CA GLN A 25 5.70 9.00 25.68
C GLN A 25 4.53 9.55 26.54
N PRO A 26 4.78 10.31 27.63
CA PRO A 26 3.73 10.90 28.45
C PRO A 26 2.81 11.85 27.66
N PHE A 27 3.39 12.68 26.80
CA PHE A 27 2.67 13.76 26.09
C PHE A 27 1.84 13.27 24.90
N LEU A 28 2.03 12.02 24.47
CA LEU A 28 1.25 11.41 23.38
C LEU A 28 -0.04 10.74 23.87
N HIS A 29 -0.22 10.59 25.19
CA HIS A 29 -1.44 10.03 25.74
C HIS A 29 -2.59 11.04 25.65
N LYS A 30 -3.75 10.58 25.18
CA LYS A 30 -4.95 11.41 25.06
C LYS A 30 -5.47 11.91 26.43
N ASP A 31 -5.19 11.16 27.48
CA ASP A 31 -5.57 11.46 28.87
C ASP A 31 -4.41 12.09 29.66
N PHE A 32 -3.48 12.77 28.97
CA PHE A 32 -2.35 13.44 29.62
C PHE A 32 -2.85 14.53 30.58
N ASP A 33 -2.54 14.36 31.87
CA ASP A 33 -2.71 15.40 32.87
C ASP A 33 -1.35 16.06 33.20
N PRO A 34 -1.20 17.38 32.96
CA PRO A 34 0.04 18.08 33.31
C PRO A 34 0.33 18.06 34.82
N ALA A 35 -0.69 18.01 35.68
CA ALA A 35 -0.47 17.98 37.12
C ALA A 35 0.13 16.64 37.55
N ASP A 36 -0.45 15.52 37.12
CA ASP A 36 0.10 14.18 37.36
C ASP A 36 1.51 13.99 36.79
N TYR A 37 1.78 14.55 35.60
CA TYR A 37 3.13 14.53 35.02
C TYR A 37 4.14 15.23 35.93
N LEU A 38 3.84 16.45 36.40
CA LEU A 38 4.73 17.18 37.31
C LEU A 38 4.84 16.48 38.67
N ASN A 39 3.77 15.92 39.20
CA ASN A 39 3.78 15.17 40.47
C ASN A 39 4.62 13.88 40.38
N SER A 40 4.68 13.25 39.21
CA SER A 40 5.54 12.08 38.96
C SER A 40 6.99 12.45 38.64
N ALA A 41 7.23 13.61 38.01
CA ALA A 41 8.55 14.08 37.62
C ALA A 41 9.29 14.77 38.78
N LEU A 42 8.57 15.37 39.73
CA LEU A 42 9.15 16.10 40.85
C LEU A 42 9.22 15.22 42.12
N PRO A 43 10.34 15.22 42.86
CA PRO A 43 10.43 14.56 44.16
C PRO A 43 9.53 15.24 45.21
N ALA A 44 9.08 14.46 46.19
CA ALA A 44 8.31 14.99 47.30
C ALA A 44 9.12 16.02 48.13
N LEU A 45 8.47 17.09 48.56
CA LEU A 45 9.08 18.14 49.39
C LEU A 45 9.37 17.64 50.81
N SER A 46 10.58 17.87 51.30
CA SER A 46 10.89 17.72 52.74
C SER A 46 10.24 18.86 53.53
N THR A 47 9.03 18.66 54.03
CA THR A 47 8.32 19.63 54.89
C THR A 47 8.48 19.32 56.39
N THR A 48 9.12 18.20 56.73
CA THR A 48 9.17 17.68 58.10
C THR A 48 10.44 18.13 58.83
N VAL A 49 10.25 18.84 59.94
CA VAL A 49 11.30 19.32 60.88
C VAL A 49 11.70 18.22 61.91
N THR A 50 10.99 17.08 61.94
CA THR A 50 11.20 15.99 62.92
C THR A 50 11.77 14.70 62.28
N PRO A 51 12.94 14.21 62.71
CA PRO A 51 13.69 13.17 62.00
C PRO A 51 13.21 11.71 62.24
N ALA A 52 12.02 11.47 62.82
CA ALA A 52 11.66 10.14 63.32
C ALA A 52 10.72 9.29 62.43
N GLN A 53 10.20 9.81 61.31
CA GLN A 53 9.19 9.07 60.49
C GLN A 53 9.47 9.02 58.98
N SER A 54 10.60 9.53 58.50
CA SER A 54 10.89 9.68 57.06
C SER A 54 11.45 8.43 56.36
N VAL A 55 11.54 7.27 57.01
CA VAL A 55 12.12 6.05 56.39
C VAL A 55 11.17 5.38 55.37
N GLN A 56 9.88 5.74 55.38
CA GLN A 56 8.86 5.09 54.55
C GLN A 56 8.44 5.91 53.30
N HIS A 57 8.85 7.17 53.19
CA HIS A 57 8.46 8.04 52.06
C HIS A 57 9.72 8.41 51.26
N GLY A 58 9.76 7.95 50.02
CA GLY A 58 10.91 8.08 49.13
C GLY A 58 11.47 9.50 49.06
N ARG A 59 12.82 9.58 49.06
CA ARG A 59 13.69 10.69 48.66
C ARG A 59 13.03 12.09 48.72
N THR A 60 12.81 12.59 49.94
CA THR A 60 12.29 13.94 50.15
C THR A 60 13.41 14.98 49.95
N VAL A 61 13.14 16.02 49.16
CA VAL A 61 14.16 16.99 48.67
C VAL A 61 13.92 18.39 49.26
N PRO A 62 14.98 19.15 49.63
CA PRO A 62 14.82 20.53 50.09
C PRO A 62 14.39 21.49 48.95
N LEU A 63 13.61 22.53 49.29
CA LEU A 63 13.06 23.51 48.36
C LEU A 63 14.06 24.07 47.30
N PRO A 64 15.31 24.46 47.64
CA PRO A 64 16.25 24.94 46.63
C PRO A 64 16.62 23.89 45.57
N GLU A 65 16.72 22.61 45.96
CA GLU A 65 17.02 21.52 45.02
C GLU A 65 15.79 21.20 44.15
N LEU A 66 14.57 21.27 44.71
CA LEU A 66 13.34 21.16 43.90
C LEU A 66 13.28 22.26 42.85
N ASN A 67 13.57 23.51 43.22
CA ASN A 67 13.55 24.62 42.28
C ASN A 67 14.57 24.41 41.14
N ALA A 68 15.77 23.94 41.45
CA ALA A 68 16.77 23.60 40.42
C ALA A 68 16.28 22.51 39.46
N GLN A 69 15.59 21.49 39.97
CA GLN A 69 15.01 20.43 39.15
C GLN A 69 13.85 20.94 38.30
N LEU A 70 12.96 21.78 38.84
CA LEU A 70 11.87 22.41 38.08
C LEU A 70 12.40 23.26 36.92
N GLN A 71 13.44 24.07 37.17
CA GLN A 71 14.10 24.85 36.12
C GLN A 71 14.70 23.96 35.02
N THR A 72 15.25 22.81 35.40
CA THR A 72 15.78 21.82 34.44
C THR A 72 14.67 21.24 33.57
N VAL A 73 13.55 20.83 34.19
CA VAL A 73 12.38 20.29 33.47
C VAL A 73 11.78 21.34 32.53
N LEU A 74 11.64 22.60 32.99
CA LEU A 74 11.15 23.70 32.15
C LEU A 74 12.06 23.95 30.95
N SER A 75 13.38 23.99 31.16
CA SER A 75 14.35 24.14 30.09
C SER A 75 14.25 22.99 29.07
N GLN A 76 14.09 21.76 29.55
CA GLN A 76 13.92 20.58 28.71
C GLN A 76 12.64 20.64 27.87
N VAL A 77 11.50 20.98 28.48
CA VAL A 77 10.22 21.10 27.76
C VAL A 77 10.28 22.22 26.73
N ASN A 78 10.89 23.37 27.05
CA ASN A 78 11.01 24.47 26.10
C ASN A 78 11.91 24.12 24.90
N ALA A 79 13.03 23.45 25.14
CA ALA A 79 13.90 22.95 24.07
C ALA A 79 13.18 21.94 23.16
N GLN A 80 12.36 21.06 23.74
CA GLN A 80 11.55 20.10 23.00
C GLN A 80 10.46 20.79 22.19
N MET A 81 9.74 21.76 22.77
CA MET A 81 8.72 22.55 22.08
C MET A 81 9.29 23.24 20.84
N THR A 82 10.49 23.85 20.97
CA THR A 82 11.19 24.47 19.84
C THR A 82 11.53 23.43 18.77
N ARG A 83 12.05 22.27 19.16
CA ARG A 83 12.38 21.19 18.23
C ARG A 83 11.15 20.65 17.50
N TRP A 84 10.03 20.45 18.19
CA TRP A 84 8.79 19.97 17.57
C TRP A 84 8.17 21.02 16.65
N SER A 85 8.21 22.30 17.01
CA SER A 85 7.78 23.38 16.13
C SER A 85 8.57 23.36 14.81
N ASN A 86 9.89 23.16 14.90
CA ASN A 86 10.74 23.02 13.72
C ASN A 86 10.41 21.76 12.91
N THR A 87 10.23 20.62 13.57
CA THR A 87 9.86 19.36 12.88
C THR A 87 8.48 19.45 12.22
N LEU A 88 7.48 20.05 12.88
CA LEU A 88 6.15 20.26 12.32
C LEU A 88 6.22 21.15 11.08
N THR A 89 7.01 22.23 11.15
CA THR A 89 7.25 23.12 10.01
C THR A 89 7.89 22.37 8.84
N GLN A 90 8.92 21.55 9.11
CA GLN A 90 9.57 20.73 8.09
C GLN A 90 8.60 19.72 7.47
N LEU A 91 7.84 18.98 8.26
CA LEU A 91 6.86 18.02 7.76
C LEU A 91 5.77 18.70 6.93
N THR A 92 5.36 19.91 7.32
CA THR A 92 4.38 20.69 6.56
C THR A 92 4.94 21.10 5.19
N ASP A 93 6.19 21.55 5.13
CA ASP A 93 6.86 21.87 3.86
C ASP A 93 7.03 20.61 2.99
N GLU A 94 7.43 19.48 3.58
CA GLU A 94 7.54 18.21 2.87
C GLU A 94 6.19 17.73 2.32
N ILE A 95 5.09 17.89 3.06
CA ILE A 95 3.73 17.56 2.59
C ILE A 95 3.36 18.42 1.39
N ILE A 96 3.56 19.74 1.46
CA ILE A 96 3.23 20.67 0.37
C ILE A 96 4.05 20.33 -0.88
N ARG A 97 5.36 20.08 -0.71
CA ARG A 97 6.26 19.74 -1.80
C ARG A 97 5.93 18.38 -2.42
N CYS A 98 5.67 17.36 -1.62
CA CYS A 98 5.28 16.04 -2.10
C CYS A 98 3.92 16.09 -2.80
N GLY A 99 2.98 16.90 -2.30
CA GLY A 99 1.68 17.13 -2.93
C GLY A 99 1.81 17.69 -4.34
N GLY A 100 2.66 18.71 -4.53
CA GLY A 100 2.92 19.27 -5.86
C GLY A 100 3.55 18.27 -6.84
N ARG A 101 4.50 17.45 -6.37
CA ARG A 101 5.13 16.40 -7.19
C ARG A 101 4.16 15.28 -7.55
N LEU A 102 3.37 14.81 -6.59
CA LEU A 102 2.39 13.74 -6.81
C LEU A 102 1.30 14.19 -7.80
N ALA A 103 0.87 15.45 -7.74
CA ALA A 103 -0.08 16.00 -8.70
C ALA A 103 0.45 15.92 -10.15
N TYR A 104 1.73 16.24 -10.36
CA TYR A 104 2.37 16.11 -11.67
C TYR A 104 2.41 14.64 -12.13
N GLU A 105 2.84 13.73 -11.26
CA GLU A 105 2.92 12.30 -11.60
C GLU A 105 1.54 11.71 -11.93
N VAL A 106 0.49 12.13 -11.21
CA VAL A 106 -0.90 11.74 -11.50
C VAL A 106 -1.37 12.30 -12.84
N GLU A 107 -1.05 13.55 -13.18
CA GLU A 107 -1.44 14.16 -14.45
C GLU A 107 -0.73 13.47 -15.63
N VAL A 108 0.55 13.16 -15.50
CA VAL A 108 1.32 12.39 -16.49
C VAL A 108 0.71 11.00 -16.66
N LEU A 109 0.46 10.27 -15.57
CA LEU A 109 -0.12 8.94 -15.62
C LEU A 109 -1.52 8.94 -16.25
N ARG A 110 -2.33 9.98 -15.99
CA ARG A 110 -3.63 10.16 -16.64
C ARG A 110 -3.47 10.38 -18.14
N GLY A 111 -2.50 11.20 -18.55
CA GLY A 111 -2.15 11.42 -19.96
C GLY A 111 -1.77 10.11 -20.65
N ASP A 112 -0.85 9.35 -20.06
CA ASP A 112 -0.38 8.07 -20.61
C ASP A 112 -1.50 7.02 -20.67
N THR A 113 -2.34 6.94 -19.64
CA THR A 113 -3.49 6.01 -19.61
C THR A 113 -4.52 6.39 -20.68
N THR A 114 -4.78 7.68 -20.89
CA THR A 114 -5.68 8.15 -21.95
C THR A 114 -5.08 7.87 -23.32
N GLY A 115 -3.78 8.10 -23.51
CA GLY A 115 -3.07 7.76 -24.75
C GLY A 115 -3.07 6.25 -25.04
N LEU A 116 -2.86 5.41 -24.03
CA LEU A 116 -2.95 3.96 -24.17
C LEU A 116 -4.37 3.51 -24.54
N THR A 117 -5.38 4.11 -23.91
CA THR A 117 -6.80 3.84 -24.22
C THR A 117 -7.12 4.20 -25.66
N ASP A 118 -6.64 5.35 -26.14
CA ASP A 118 -6.80 5.78 -27.54
C ASP A 118 -6.13 4.81 -28.52
N VAL A 119 -4.90 4.38 -28.24
CA VAL A 119 -4.21 3.37 -29.06
C VAL A 119 -4.94 2.04 -29.06
N LEU A 120 -5.47 1.61 -27.91
CA LEU A 120 -6.25 0.38 -27.80
C LEU A 120 -7.53 0.47 -28.63
N ASP A 121 -8.36 1.49 -28.43
CA ASP A 121 -9.70 1.58 -29.03
C ASP A 121 -9.67 1.97 -30.50
N ASN A 122 -8.79 2.90 -30.90
CA ASN A 122 -8.80 3.45 -32.26
C ASN A 122 -7.85 2.75 -33.22
N ARG A 123 -6.71 2.23 -32.73
CA ARG A 123 -5.69 1.59 -33.56
C ARG A 123 -5.73 0.06 -33.42
N LEU A 124 -5.48 -0.46 -32.23
CA LEU A 124 -5.29 -1.89 -32.00
C LEU A 124 -6.60 -2.68 -32.02
N ARG A 125 -7.74 -2.09 -31.65
CA ARG A 125 -9.04 -2.81 -31.61
C ARG A 125 -9.41 -3.42 -32.95
N LYS A 126 -9.20 -2.67 -34.05
CA LYS A 126 -9.42 -3.16 -35.42
C LYS A 126 -8.44 -4.27 -35.79
N GLU A 127 -7.17 -4.15 -35.39
CA GLU A 127 -6.16 -5.18 -35.63
C GLU A 127 -6.47 -6.46 -34.83
N ILE A 128 -6.93 -6.32 -33.59
CA ILE A 128 -7.34 -7.42 -32.71
C ILE A 128 -8.60 -8.10 -33.25
N GLU A 129 -9.59 -7.37 -33.75
CA GLU A 129 -10.77 -7.95 -34.43
C GLU A 129 -10.38 -8.77 -35.67
N LEU A 130 -9.31 -8.39 -36.38
CA LEU A 130 -8.77 -9.15 -37.52
C LEU A 130 -7.93 -10.37 -37.11
N LEU A 131 -7.48 -10.42 -35.86
CA LEU A 131 -6.71 -11.52 -35.27
C LEU A 131 -7.61 -12.47 -34.46
N ALA A 132 -8.78 -12.00 -34.03
CA ALA A 132 -9.80 -12.83 -33.42
C ALA A 132 -10.25 -13.87 -34.46
N PRO A 133 -10.16 -15.18 -34.15
CA PRO A 133 -10.79 -16.19 -34.96
C PRO A 133 -12.26 -15.82 -35.10
N ARG A 134 -12.74 -15.62 -36.33
CA ARG A 134 -14.16 -15.41 -36.60
C ARG A 134 -14.92 -16.67 -36.15
N HIS A 135 -15.35 -16.70 -34.90
CA HIS A 135 -16.16 -17.76 -34.33
C HIS A 135 -17.66 -17.56 -34.66
N ASP A 136 -17.99 -16.56 -35.49
CA ASP A 136 -19.34 -16.38 -36.02
C ASP A 136 -19.52 -17.21 -37.29
N ALA A 137 -19.71 -18.51 -37.10
CA ALA A 137 -20.44 -19.37 -38.03
C ALA A 137 -21.18 -20.52 -37.36
N LEU A 138 -21.11 -20.69 -36.02
CA LEU A 138 -21.78 -21.80 -35.34
C LEU A 138 -22.25 -21.36 -33.94
N ASN A 139 -23.38 -20.65 -33.87
CA ASN A 139 -24.37 -20.80 -32.80
C ASN A 139 -25.59 -19.89 -33.00
N GLY A 140 -26.71 -20.49 -33.40
CA GLY A 140 -28.02 -20.19 -32.82
C GLY A 140 -28.90 -19.13 -33.50
N GLU A 141 -29.68 -19.54 -34.50
CA GLU A 141 -31.10 -19.15 -34.56
C GLU A 141 -31.96 -20.43 -34.58
N HIS A 142 -32.49 -20.76 -33.42
CA HIS A 142 -33.57 -21.72 -33.23
C HIS A 142 -34.82 -20.90 -32.88
N LEU A 143 -35.72 -20.71 -33.85
CA LEU A 143 -37.09 -20.31 -33.62
C LEU A 143 -38.03 -21.32 -34.31
N GLU A 144 -38.67 -22.07 -33.41
CA GLU A 144 -39.79 -23.01 -33.41
C GLU A 144 -40.83 -23.03 -34.57
N ASN A 145 -41.27 -24.27 -34.89
CA ASN A 145 -42.62 -24.76 -35.29
C ASN A 145 -43.27 -24.19 -36.58
N GLU A 146 -43.92 -24.93 -37.49
CA GLU A 146 -44.68 -26.19 -37.46
C GLU A 146 -44.94 -26.68 -38.92
N VAL A 147 -45.08 -28.01 -39.12
CA VAL A 147 -46.07 -28.71 -39.99
C VAL A 147 -45.78 -28.99 -41.50
N VAL A 148 -45.63 -30.31 -41.79
CA VAL A 148 -46.16 -31.13 -42.91
C VAL A 148 -45.42 -31.09 -44.27
N THR A 149 -45.18 -32.17 -45.06
CA THR A 149 -45.26 -33.65 -44.96
C THR A 149 -44.58 -34.21 -46.25
N SER A 150 -44.14 -35.48 -46.19
CA SER A 150 -43.87 -36.44 -47.29
C SER A 150 -42.55 -36.41 -48.12
N SER A 151 -41.65 -37.32 -47.71
CA SER A 151 -40.64 -38.17 -48.39
C SER A 151 -41.03 -38.73 -49.80
N PRO A 152 -40.16 -39.40 -50.61
CA PRO A 152 -39.04 -40.27 -50.14
C PRO A 152 -37.76 -40.48 -51.00
N HIS A 153 -36.79 -41.17 -50.36
CA HIS A 153 -35.56 -41.85 -50.85
C HIS A 153 -34.42 -40.95 -51.36
N GLU A 154 -33.15 -41.07 -50.93
CA GLU A 154 -32.26 -42.25 -50.97
C GLU A 154 -31.07 -42.12 -49.96
N GLU A 155 -30.48 -43.26 -49.58
CA GLU A 155 -29.53 -43.51 -48.47
C GLU A 155 -28.07 -43.04 -48.66
N LEU A 156 -27.40 -42.87 -47.50
CA LEU A 156 -25.94 -42.93 -47.19
C LEU A 156 -25.11 -41.61 -47.13
N PRO A 157 -24.08 -41.50 -46.24
CA PRO A 157 -24.19 -41.37 -44.80
C PRO A 157 -23.53 -40.07 -44.24
N LYS A 158 -23.95 -39.66 -43.04
CA LYS A 158 -23.34 -38.60 -42.21
C LYS A 158 -21.88 -38.93 -41.84
N PRO A 159 -20.94 -37.96 -41.84
CA PRO A 159 -19.79 -38.02 -40.96
C PRO A 159 -20.16 -37.38 -39.61
N THR A 160 -20.39 -38.26 -38.65
CA THR A 160 -20.29 -37.99 -37.21
C THR A 160 -18.85 -37.64 -36.81
N SER A 161 -18.73 -36.83 -35.76
CA SER A 161 -17.54 -36.53 -34.94
C SER A 161 -16.72 -35.27 -35.31
N ALA A 162 -17.24 -34.12 -34.89
CA ALA A 162 -16.44 -32.94 -34.56
C ALA A 162 -16.13 -32.89 -33.04
N ALA A 163 -15.94 -34.06 -32.40
CA ALA A 163 -15.84 -34.15 -30.94
C ALA A 163 -14.53 -34.77 -30.43
N ASP A 164 -13.56 -35.05 -31.31
CA ASP A 164 -12.23 -35.54 -30.87
C ASP A 164 -11.13 -35.11 -31.85
N GLU A 165 -11.11 -33.82 -32.19
CA GLU A 165 -9.95 -33.27 -32.90
C GLU A 165 -8.90 -32.84 -31.87
N PRO A 166 -7.71 -33.45 -31.88
CA PRO A 166 -6.71 -33.18 -30.87
C PRO A 166 -6.18 -31.75 -30.95
N GLU A 167 -5.88 -31.18 -29.78
CA GLU A 167 -5.42 -29.80 -29.59
C GLU A 167 -4.25 -29.41 -30.50
N TYR A 168 -3.34 -30.35 -30.77
CA TYR A 168 -2.18 -30.13 -31.64
C TYR A 168 -2.55 -29.89 -33.11
N LEU A 169 -3.69 -30.40 -33.61
CA LEU A 169 -4.16 -30.05 -34.95
C LEU A 169 -4.73 -28.63 -35.01
N ASN A 170 -5.38 -28.16 -33.94
CA ASN A 170 -5.80 -26.77 -33.82
C ASN A 170 -4.59 -25.83 -33.75
N GLN A 171 -3.59 -26.17 -32.93
CA GLN A 171 -2.34 -25.41 -32.85
C GLN A 171 -1.56 -25.42 -34.17
N LEU A 172 -1.57 -26.53 -34.92
CA LEU A 172 -0.92 -26.58 -36.23
C LEU A 172 -1.62 -25.68 -37.25
N ARG A 173 -2.96 -25.63 -37.24
CA ARG A 173 -3.73 -24.74 -38.12
C ARG A 173 -3.52 -23.27 -37.77
N THR A 174 -3.49 -22.91 -36.48
CA THR A 174 -3.20 -21.54 -36.06
C THR A 174 -1.78 -21.13 -36.46
N LEU A 175 -0.78 -21.97 -36.24
CA LEU A 175 0.60 -21.69 -36.66
C LEU A 175 0.75 -21.60 -38.18
N THR A 176 0.02 -22.42 -38.93
CA THR A 176 0.02 -22.38 -40.41
C THR A 176 -0.63 -21.09 -40.92
N ALA A 177 -1.74 -20.66 -40.31
CA ALA A 177 -2.40 -19.40 -40.65
C ALA A 177 -1.51 -18.19 -40.33
N VAL A 178 -0.89 -18.16 -39.13
CA VAL A 178 0.07 -17.12 -38.73
C VAL A 178 1.24 -17.05 -39.70
N ARG A 179 1.82 -18.20 -40.06
CA ARG A 179 2.94 -18.26 -41.01
C ARG A 179 2.56 -17.73 -42.40
N SER A 180 1.42 -18.16 -42.95
CA SER A 180 0.97 -17.72 -44.28
C SER A 180 0.75 -16.21 -44.40
N ARG A 181 0.47 -15.53 -43.28
CA ARG A 181 0.21 -14.09 -43.24
C ARG A 181 1.45 -13.26 -42.87
N LEU A 182 2.52 -13.90 -42.41
CA LEU A 182 3.82 -13.28 -42.11
C LEU A 182 4.77 -13.35 -43.32
N ASP A 183 4.59 -14.35 -44.18
CA ASP A 183 5.30 -14.51 -45.46
C ASP A 183 4.72 -13.63 -46.60
N ALA A 184 3.66 -12.85 -46.34
CA ALA A 184 3.00 -11.92 -47.28
C ALA A 184 3.25 -10.46 -46.90
#